data_AF-A0A090R2I5-F1
#
_entry.id   AF-A0A090R2I5-F1
#
_cell.length_a   1.000
_cell.length_b   1.000
_cell.length_c   1.000
_cell.angle_alpha   90.00
_cell.angle_beta   90.00
_cell.angle_gamma   90.00
#
_symmetry.space_group_name_H-M   'P 1'
#
loop_
_entity.id
_entity.type
_entity.pdbx_description
1 polymer ?
#
loop_
_entity_poly.entity_id
_entity_poly.type
_entity_poly.pdbx_seq_one_letter_code
_entity_poly.pdbx_strand_id
1 'polypeptide(L)'
;MADAYNVQVSPREINLFYFNDNLRERIVFENNQYKVVDTKIVFSEKEILTELEQFPERFSPNVIMRPLYQEAILPNLCYIGGGGEMAYWLELKEYFDSQEITFPILLMRNSALILANKEFKKVQKLDLEIKDLFLKDFQLEERLTRQLSEIKIDFSTQKKHLKNQFKDLYTLAQKTESSFERAVAAQERKQIKGLENLEKRLLKAQKRKLKDFLQRATILQQELFPNASLQERQENFSSLYVEYGSNLIKILKENLDPLDLRFSVIILDS
;
A
#
# COMPACT_ATOMS: atom_id res chain seq x y z
N MET A 1 18.69 10.60 -5.60
CA MET A 1 17.62 10.05 -4.72
C MET A 1 16.24 10.06 -5.39
N ALA A 2 15.99 10.91 -6.39
CA ALA A 2 14.70 10.96 -7.10
C ALA A 2 14.33 9.67 -7.87
N ASP A 3 15.29 8.85 -8.30
CA ASP A 3 14.99 7.65 -9.12
C ASP A 3 14.46 6.44 -8.33
N ALA A 4 14.41 6.51 -6.99
CA ALA A 4 13.99 5.39 -6.14
C ALA A 4 12.54 5.49 -5.61
N TYR A 5 11.88 6.65 -5.77
CA TYR A 5 10.57 6.91 -5.19
C TYR A 5 9.63 7.59 -6.19
N ASN A 6 8.38 7.13 -6.23
CA ASN A 6 7.36 7.73 -7.10
C ASN A 6 6.87 9.05 -6.51
N VAL A 7 6.94 10.12 -7.30
CA VAL A 7 6.37 11.43 -6.96
C VAL A 7 4.85 11.29 -6.74
N GLN A 8 4.38 11.77 -5.58
CA GLN A 8 2.97 11.71 -5.21
C GLN A 8 2.17 12.91 -5.71
N VAL A 9 2.79 14.10 -5.71
CA VAL A 9 2.11 15.34 -6.06
C VAL A 9 3.00 16.23 -6.91
N SER A 10 2.43 16.83 -7.94
CA SER A 10 3.15 17.79 -8.80
C SER A 10 2.77 19.22 -8.42
N PRO A 11 3.75 20.07 -8.05
CA PRO A 11 3.50 21.47 -7.75
C PRO A 11 3.07 22.23 -9.00
N ARG A 12 2.32 23.31 -8.77
CA ARG A 12 1.97 24.31 -9.78
C ARG A 12 2.62 25.64 -9.43
N GLU A 13 2.65 26.55 -10.40
CA GLU A 13 3.11 27.92 -10.18
C GLU A 13 2.27 28.63 -9.10
N ILE A 14 0.94 28.48 -9.15
CA ILE A 14 0.03 28.95 -8.10
C ILE A 14 -0.70 27.75 -7.48
N ASN A 15 -0.53 27.60 -6.16
CA ASN A 15 -1.07 26.49 -5.37
C ASN A 15 -2.34 26.85 -4.58
N LEU A 16 -3.11 27.81 -5.08
CA LEU A 16 -4.37 28.29 -4.52
C LEU A 16 -5.55 28.04 -5.47
N PHE A 17 -6.72 27.84 -4.88
CA PHE A 17 -8.02 27.89 -5.54
C PHE A 17 -8.74 29.18 -5.17
N TYR A 18 -9.55 29.68 -6.10
CA TYR A 18 -10.48 30.79 -5.90
C TYR A 18 -11.92 30.25 -5.80
N PHE A 19 -12.70 30.80 -4.86
CA PHE A 19 -14.09 30.48 -4.62
C PHE A 19 -14.96 31.72 -4.82
N ASN A 20 -16.11 31.52 -5.46
CA ASN A 20 -17.17 32.52 -5.48
C ASN A 20 -18.51 31.80 -5.69
N ASP A 21 -19.42 31.92 -4.73
CA ASP A 21 -20.66 31.13 -4.67
C ASP A 21 -20.41 29.61 -4.78
N ASN A 22 -20.81 28.99 -5.90
CA ASN A 22 -20.63 27.56 -6.16
C ASN A 22 -19.37 27.24 -7.02
N LEU A 23 -18.56 28.26 -7.32
CA LEU A 23 -17.32 28.12 -8.08
C LEU A 23 -16.18 27.69 -7.17
N ARG A 24 -15.39 26.70 -7.60
CA ARG A 24 -14.08 26.42 -7.05
C ARG A 24 -13.12 26.17 -8.20
N GLU A 25 -12.35 27.19 -8.55
CA GLU A 25 -11.47 27.11 -9.70
C GLU A 25 -10.02 27.46 -9.38
N ARG A 26 -9.13 26.97 -10.24
CA ARG A 26 -7.70 27.22 -10.09
C ARG A 26 -7.36 28.64 -10.49
N ILE A 27 -6.37 29.21 -9.84
CA ILE A 27 -5.75 30.46 -10.28
C ILE A 27 -4.50 30.09 -11.10
N VAL A 28 -4.33 30.73 -12.27
CA VAL A 28 -3.13 30.61 -13.11
C VAL A 28 -2.57 32.00 -13.42
N PHE A 29 -1.25 32.10 -13.57
CA PHE A 29 -0.59 33.34 -13.97
C PHE A 29 -0.22 33.28 -15.45
N GLU A 30 -0.86 34.12 -16.27
CA GLU A 30 -0.66 34.13 -17.72
C GLU A 30 -0.79 35.55 -18.26
N ASN A 31 0.09 35.94 -19.18
CA ASN A 31 0.08 37.28 -19.81
C ASN A 31 0.08 38.42 -18.77
N ASN A 32 0.88 38.29 -17.70
CA ASN A 32 0.97 39.22 -16.57
C ASN A 32 -0.36 39.43 -15.81
N GLN A 33 -1.25 38.44 -15.84
CA GLN A 33 -2.54 38.49 -15.14
C GLN A 33 -2.81 37.17 -14.41
N TYR A 34 -3.50 37.27 -13.28
CA TYR A 34 -4.01 36.15 -12.52
C TYR A 34 -5.42 35.81 -13.01
N LYS A 35 -5.59 34.65 -13.63
CA LYS A 35 -6.87 34.22 -14.18
C LYS A 35 -7.46 33.10 -13.34
N VAL A 36 -8.75 33.20 -13.07
CA VAL A 36 -9.51 32.07 -12.52
C VAL A 36 -9.98 31.23 -13.70
N VAL A 37 -9.45 30.00 -13.77
CA VAL A 37 -9.67 29.07 -14.89
C VAL A 37 -11.18 28.86 -15.12
N ASP A 38 -11.56 28.68 -16.39
CA ASP A 38 -12.94 28.45 -16.83
C ASP A 38 -13.93 29.57 -16.49
N THR A 39 -13.42 30.77 -16.17
CA THR A 39 -14.25 31.97 -15.93
C THR A 39 -13.74 33.19 -16.69
N LYS A 40 -14.51 34.28 -16.58
CA LYS A 40 -14.09 35.61 -17.07
C LYS A 40 -13.35 36.42 -16.00
N ILE A 41 -13.13 35.86 -14.81
CA ILE A 41 -12.50 36.57 -13.70
C ILE A 41 -11.00 36.62 -13.94
N VAL A 42 -10.49 37.85 -13.99
CA VAL A 42 -9.08 38.14 -14.20
C VAL A 42 -8.69 39.28 -13.27
N PHE A 43 -7.53 39.16 -12.66
CA PHE A 43 -6.97 40.15 -11.76
C PHE A 43 -5.55 40.53 -12.23
N SER A 44 -5.21 41.80 -12.11
CA SER A 44 -3.82 42.22 -11.92
C SER A 44 -3.31 41.79 -10.55
N GLU A 45 -2.00 41.89 -10.34
CA GLU A 45 -1.38 41.62 -9.03
C GLU A 45 -1.99 42.46 -7.90
N LYS A 46 -2.21 43.75 -8.15
CA LYS A 46 -2.81 44.64 -7.16
C LYS A 46 -4.26 44.25 -6.84
N GLU A 47 -5.02 43.86 -7.86
CA GLU A 47 -6.43 43.48 -7.69
C GLU A 47 -6.57 42.17 -6.92
N ILE A 48 -5.76 41.13 -7.22
CA ILE A 48 -5.85 39.85 -6.50
C ILE A 48 -5.41 39.97 -5.05
N LEU A 49 -4.43 40.82 -4.75
CA LEU A 49 -4.03 41.10 -3.36
C LEU A 49 -5.12 41.86 -2.61
N THR A 50 -5.75 42.85 -3.27
CA THR A 50 -6.90 43.57 -2.69
C THR A 50 -8.07 42.62 -2.43
N GLU A 51 -8.35 41.72 -3.38
CA GLU A 51 -9.38 40.69 -3.27
C GLU A 51 -9.09 39.74 -2.10
N LEU A 52 -7.83 39.32 -1.92
CA LEU A 52 -7.40 38.47 -0.81
C LEU A 52 -7.57 39.14 0.55
N GLU A 53 -7.26 40.43 0.66
CA GLU A 53 -7.44 41.20 1.90
C GLU A 53 -8.92 41.42 2.24
N GLN A 54 -9.76 41.66 1.22
CA GLN A 54 -11.18 41.96 1.42
C GLN A 54 -12.04 40.70 1.57
N PHE A 55 -11.68 39.61 0.89
CA PHE A 55 -12.45 38.37 0.82
C PHE A 55 -11.55 37.12 0.99
N PRO A 56 -10.85 36.97 2.13
CA PRO A 56 -9.94 35.85 2.35
C PRO A 56 -10.63 34.47 2.26
N GLU A 57 -11.92 34.39 2.58
CA GLU A 57 -12.73 33.18 2.46
C GLU A 57 -12.86 32.66 1.02
N ARG A 58 -12.53 33.49 0.02
CA ARG A 58 -12.50 33.10 -1.39
C ARG A 58 -11.24 32.36 -1.78
N PHE A 59 -10.23 32.25 -0.92
CA PHE A 59 -8.97 31.60 -1.24
C PHE A 59 -8.78 30.33 -0.41
N SER A 60 -8.40 29.23 -1.06
CA SER A 60 -8.05 28.00 -0.34
C SER A 60 -6.77 27.37 -0.91
N PRO A 61 -5.91 26.79 -0.06
CA PRO A 61 -4.76 26.04 -0.53
C PRO A 61 -5.15 24.74 -1.24
N ASN A 62 -4.34 24.33 -2.21
CA ASN A 62 -4.38 22.98 -2.76
C ASN A 62 -3.59 21.99 -1.87
N VAL A 63 -3.44 20.74 -2.34
CA VAL A 63 -2.72 19.69 -1.60
C VAL A 63 -1.26 20.04 -1.24
N ILE A 64 -0.60 20.88 -2.03
CA ILE A 64 0.80 21.31 -1.83
C ILE A 64 0.90 22.40 -0.78
N MET A 65 0.05 23.43 -0.89
CA MET A 65 0.10 24.58 0.01
C MET A 65 -0.60 24.30 1.35
N ARG A 66 -1.53 23.33 1.41
CA ARG A 66 -2.33 23.04 2.61
C ARG A 66 -1.45 22.65 3.80
N PRO A 67 -0.44 21.76 3.68
CA PRO A 67 0.51 21.49 4.75
C PRO A 67 1.16 22.75 5.32
N LEU A 68 1.74 23.59 4.47
CA LEU A 68 2.36 24.83 4.93
C LEU A 68 1.35 25.76 5.61
N TYR A 69 0.18 25.94 4.99
CA TYR A 69 -0.89 26.78 5.54
C TYR A 69 -1.34 26.31 6.93
N GLN A 70 -1.46 25.00 7.13
CA GLN A 70 -1.80 24.41 8.42
C GLN A 70 -0.74 24.73 9.49
N GLU A 71 0.54 24.56 9.16
CA GLU A 71 1.64 24.80 10.09
C GLU A 71 1.90 26.30 10.35
N ALA A 72 1.46 27.16 9.43
CA ALA A 72 1.50 28.61 9.60
C ALA A 72 0.47 29.13 10.60
N ILE A 73 -0.73 28.52 10.64
CA ILE A 73 -1.86 29.03 11.44
C ILE A 73 -2.13 28.22 12.72
N LEU A 74 -1.70 26.96 12.78
CA LEU A 74 -1.90 26.08 13.94
C LEU A 74 -0.55 25.83 14.64
N PRO A 75 -0.51 25.87 15.99
CA PRO A 75 0.66 25.46 16.76
C PRO A 75 0.76 23.93 16.79
N ASN A 76 1.11 23.33 15.66
CA ASN A 76 1.10 21.88 15.52
C ASN A 76 2.44 21.26 15.95
N LEU A 77 2.37 20.28 16.86
CA LEU A 77 3.54 19.51 17.27
C LEU A 77 3.82 18.37 16.28
N CYS A 78 2.76 17.75 15.77
CA CYS A 78 2.84 16.51 15.02
C CYS A 78 1.69 16.39 14.02
N TYR A 79 2.04 16.14 12.75
CA TYR A 79 1.07 15.76 11.74
C TYR A 79 0.80 14.25 11.81
N ILE A 80 -0.48 13.87 11.91
CA ILE A 80 -0.92 12.47 11.90
C ILE A 80 -1.57 12.18 10.54
N GLY A 81 -1.03 11.23 9.79
CA GLY A 81 -1.51 10.93 8.44
C GLY A 81 -1.31 9.48 8.01
N GLY A 82 -1.97 9.09 6.92
CA GLY A 82 -1.77 7.79 6.29
C GLY A 82 -0.50 7.72 5.44
N GLY A 83 -0.12 6.52 4.98
CA GLY A 83 1.13 6.32 4.21
C GLY A 83 1.23 7.17 2.93
N GLY A 84 0.13 7.42 2.22
CA GLY A 84 0.12 8.32 1.06
C GLY A 84 0.37 9.77 1.44
N GLU A 85 -0.08 10.18 2.63
CA GLU A 85 0.16 11.52 3.14
C GLU A 85 1.60 11.68 3.59
N MET A 86 2.13 10.72 4.34
CA MET A 86 3.54 10.71 4.74
C MET A 86 4.47 10.88 3.54
N ALA A 87 4.18 10.19 2.44
CA ALA A 87 4.97 10.28 1.22
C ALA A 87 4.98 11.70 0.62
N TYR A 88 3.82 12.34 0.44
CA TYR A 88 3.82 13.71 -0.11
C TYR A 88 4.32 14.76 0.88
N TRP A 89 4.12 14.58 2.19
CA TRP A 89 4.66 15.51 3.18
C TRP A 89 6.19 15.56 3.11
N LEU A 90 6.84 14.41 2.94
CA LEU A 90 8.30 14.32 2.78
C LEU A 90 8.80 15.05 1.52
N GLU A 91 7.99 15.15 0.46
CA GLU A 91 8.31 15.93 -0.75
C GLU A 91 8.32 17.45 -0.49
N LEU A 92 7.69 17.93 0.59
CA LEU A 92 7.52 19.35 0.88
C LEU A 92 8.62 19.95 1.77
N LYS A 93 9.63 19.18 2.17
CA LYS A 93 10.63 19.65 3.14
C LYS A 93 11.33 20.95 2.70
N GLU A 94 11.78 21.00 1.45
CA GLU A 94 12.42 22.20 0.88
C GLU A 94 11.45 23.40 0.78
N TYR A 95 10.16 23.14 0.52
CA TYR A 95 9.14 24.18 0.49
C TYR A 95 8.97 24.82 1.88
N PHE A 96 8.91 24.03 2.94
CA PHE A 96 8.87 24.53 4.32
C PHE A 96 10.11 25.36 4.67
N ASP A 97 11.30 24.85 4.32
CA ASP A 97 12.55 25.56 4.57
C ASP A 97 12.60 26.92 3.85
N SER A 98 12.07 26.99 2.61
CA SER A 98 11.99 28.24 1.83
C SER A 98 11.06 29.31 2.41
N GLN A 99 10.11 28.89 3.25
CA GLN A 99 9.12 29.77 3.88
C GLN A 99 9.45 30.02 5.35
N GLU A 100 10.59 29.52 5.82
CA GLU A 100 11.04 29.64 7.22
C GLU A 100 10.02 29.10 8.23
N ILE A 101 9.22 28.10 7.82
CA ILE A 101 8.24 27.42 8.68
C ILE A 101 8.82 26.08 9.13
N THR A 102 8.71 25.80 10.43
CA THR A 102 9.16 24.53 11.00
C THR A 102 8.40 23.36 10.38
N PHE A 103 9.14 22.41 9.80
CA PHE A 103 8.56 21.16 9.31
C PHE A 103 8.18 20.27 10.51
N PRO A 104 6.91 19.84 10.64
CA PRO A 104 6.43 19.14 11.83
C PRO A 104 6.95 17.71 11.92
N ILE A 105 6.82 17.11 13.10
CA ILE A 105 6.98 15.67 13.26
C ILE A 105 5.88 14.98 12.46
N LEU A 106 6.24 13.98 11.66
CA LEU A 106 5.29 13.16 10.93
C LEU A 106 5.06 11.84 11.69
N LEU A 107 3.81 11.55 12.03
CA LEU A 107 3.39 10.32 12.68
C LEU A 107 2.41 9.56 11.77
N MET A 108 2.74 8.31 11.49
CA MET A 108 1.82 7.43 10.77
C MET A 108 0.63 7.10 11.69
N ARG A 109 -0.59 7.40 11.23
CA ARG A 109 -1.79 6.98 11.97
C ARG A 109 -1.80 5.47 12.13
N ASN A 110 -2.39 4.97 13.22
CA ASN A 110 -2.59 3.54 13.35
C ASN A 110 -3.46 3.02 12.19
N SER A 111 -3.17 1.79 11.78
CA SER A 111 -4.02 1.03 10.88
C SER A 111 -4.56 -0.19 11.59
N ALA A 112 -5.81 -0.53 11.32
CA ALA A 112 -6.47 -1.64 11.99
C ALA A 112 -7.32 -2.48 11.05
N LEU A 113 -7.39 -3.78 11.37
CA LEU A 113 -8.39 -4.71 10.88
C LEU A 113 -9.26 -5.10 12.07
N ILE A 114 -10.56 -4.91 11.92
CA ILE A 114 -11.55 -5.23 12.94
C ILE A 114 -12.25 -6.51 12.50
N LEU A 115 -12.16 -7.55 13.32
CA LEU A 115 -12.82 -8.83 13.08
C LEU A 115 -13.93 -9.03 14.09
N ALA A 116 -15.10 -9.45 13.61
CA ALA A 116 -16.10 -10.02 14.50
C ALA A 116 -15.63 -11.40 15.00
N ASN A 117 -16.00 -11.79 16.22
CA ASN A 117 -15.67 -13.10 16.79
C ASN A 117 -16.09 -14.27 15.87
N LYS A 118 -17.19 -14.12 15.11
CA LYS A 118 -17.63 -15.09 14.10
C LYS A 118 -16.59 -15.32 12.99
N GLU A 119 -15.94 -14.26 12.50
CA GLU A 119 -14.88 -14.33 11.48
C GLU A 119 -13.61 -14.91 12.07
N PHE A 120 -13.23 -14.48 13.28
CA PHE A 120 -12.07 -15.04 13.98
C PHE A 120 -12.21 -16.55 14.19
N LYS A 121 -13.40 -17.05 14.54
CA LYS A 121 -13.68 -18.49 14.58
C LYS A 121 -13.55 -19.18 13.21
N LYS A 122 -13.88 -18.51 12.10
CA LYS A 122 -13.64 -19.04 10.74
C LYS A 122 -12.13 -19.16 10.47
N VAL A 123 -11.34 -18.14 10.86
CA VAL A 123 -9.87 -18.15 10.74
C VAL A 123 -9.29 -19.36 11.48
N GLN A 124 -9.69 -19.56 12.75
CA GLN A 124 -9.23 -20.70 13.55
C GLN A 124 -9.64 -22.05 12.95
N LYS A 125 -10.87 -22.19 12.46
CA LYS A 125 -11.36 -23.43 11.83
C LYS A 125 -10.62 -23.77 10.53
N LEU A 126 -10.05 -22.77 9.87
CA LEU A 126 -9.23 -22.93 8.67
C LEU A 126 -7.73 -23.04 8.99
N ASP A 127 -7.34 -23.18 10.26
CA ASP A 127 -5.93 -23.26 10.67
C ASP A 127 -5.06 -22.15 10.04
N LEU A 128 -5.65 -20.96 9.93
CA LEU A 128 -5.05 -19.78 9.33
C LEU A 128 -4.47 -18.88 10.40
N GLU A 129 -3.29 -18.33 10.14
CA GLU A 129 -2.81 -17.18 10.90
C GLU A 129 -3.42 -15.90 10.28
N ILE A 130 -3.81 -14.92 11.09
CA ILE A 130 -4.41 -13.68 10.59
C ILE A 130 -3.48 -12.97 9.60
N LYS A 131 -2.16 -13.01 9.84
CA LYS A 131 -1.15 -12.41 8.97
C LYS A 131 -1.16 -12.99 7.54
N ASP A 132 -1.69 -14.20 7.36
CA ASP A 132 -1.75 -14.87 6.06
C ASP A 132 -2.83 -14.26 5.17
N LEU A 133 -3.86 -13.68 5.78
CA LEU A 133 -4.95 -13.02 5.07
C LEU A 133 -4.50 -11.71 4.41
N PHE A 134 -3.34 -11.17 4.78
CA PHE A 134 -2.72 -10.02 4.12
C PHE A 134 -1.92 -10.39 2.85
N LEU A 135 -1.73 -11.68 2.57
CA LEU A 135 -1.07 -12.15 1.36
C LEU A 135 -1.97 -11.92 0.13
N LYS A 136 -1.39 -11.83 -1.07
CA LYS A 136 -2.19 -11.87 -2.30
C LYS A 136 -2.87 -13.24 -2.44
N ASP A 137 -4.03 -13.30 -3.08
CA ASP A 137 -4.84 -14.51 -3.23
C ASP A 137 -4.00 -15.73 -3.67
N PHE A 138 -3.18 -15.57 -4.72
CA PHE A 138 -2.36 -16.66 -5.24
C PHE A 138 -1.30 -17.14 -4.24
N GLN A 139 -0.77 -16.24 -3.39
CA GLN A 139 0.21 -16.53 -2.36
C GLN A 139 -0.45 -17.21 -1.16
N LEU A 140 -1.63 -16.75 -0.74
CA LEU A 140 -2.43 -17.41 0.30
C LEU A 140 -2.75 -18.84 -0.12
N GLU A 141 -3.27 -19.02 -1.34
CA GLU A 141 -3.57 -20.35 -1.87
C GLU A 141 -2.34 -21.26 -1.93
N GLU A 142 -1.20 -20.75 -2.40
CA GLU A 142 0.03 -21.53 -2.48
C GLU A 142 0.52 -21.92 -1.08
N ARG A 143 0.54 -20.98 -0.13
CA ARG A 143 0.92 -21.25 1.26
C ARG A 143 0.03 -22.33 1.88
N LEU A 144 -1.29 -22.15 1.80
CA LEU A 144 -2.26 -23.13 2.31
C LEU A 144 -2.10 -24.49 1.66
N THR A 145 -1.88 -24.54 0.35
CA THR A 145 -1.66 -25.80 -0.36
C THR A 145 -0.40 -26.51 0.15
N ARG A 146 0.68 -25.77 0.40
CA ARG A 146 1.93 -26.34 0.93
C ARG A 146 1.80 -26.79 2.39
N GLN A 147 1.00 -26.10 3.20
CA GLN A 147 0.73 -26.44 4.60
C GLN A 147 -0.15 -27.69 4.73
N LEU A 148 -1.20 -27.79 3.92
CA LEU A 148 -2.24 -28.83 4.05
C LEU A 148 -1.99 -30.06 3.17
N SER A 149 -1.10 -29.98 2.18
CA SER A 149 -0.80 -31.14 1.35
C SER A 149 -0.06 -32.20 2.17
N GLU A 150 -0.60 -33.43 2.15
CA GLU A 150 0.04 -34.62 2.72
C GLU A 150 1.40 -34.92 2.07
N ILE A 151 1.64 -34.39 0.86
CA ILE A 151 2.86 -34.62 0.08
C ILE A 151 3.70 -33.35 0.11
N LYS A 152 5.00 -33.50 0.42
CA LYS A 152 5.94 -32.38 0.37
C LYS A 152 6.11 -31.87 -1.07
N ILE A 153 5.60 -30.68 -1.35
CA ILE A 153 5.71 -30.01 -2.66
C ILE A 153 7.06 -29.25 -2.72
N ASP A 154 8.19 -29.94 -2.68
CA ASP A 154 9.50 -29.29 -2.66
C ASP A 154 10.53 -30.16 -3.38
N PHE A 155 11.05 -29.67 -4.50
CA PHE A 155 12.02 -30.38 -5.32
C PHE A 155 13.46 -29.86 -5.10
N SER A 156 13.70 -29.07 -4.04
CA SER A 156 15.00 -28.46 -3.76
C SER A 156 16.12 -29.48 -3.61
N THR A 157 15.86 -30.62 -2.96
CA THR A 157 16.83 -31.71 -2.80
C THR A 157 17.21 -32.30 -4.17
N GLN A 158 16.24 -32.57 -5.02
CA GLN A 158 16.44 -33.11 -6.36
C GLN A 158 17.21 -32.12 -7.24
N LYS A 159 16.87 -30.83 -7.18
CA LYS A 159 17.62 -29.77 -7.86
C LYS A 159 19.07 -29.71 -7.37
N LYS A 160 19.32 -29.85 -6.07
CA LYS A 160 20.68 -29.86 -5.49
C LYS A 160 21.48 -31.08 -5.95
N HIS A 161 20.88 -32.27 -5.96
CA HIS A 161 21.53 -33.47 -6.51
C HIS A 161 21.89 -33.30 -7.98
N LEU A 162 20.97 -32.75 -8.77
CA LEU A 162 21.21 -32.50 -10.18
C LEU A 162 22.39 -31.53 -10.40
N LYS A 163 22.38 -30.39 -9.70
CA LYS A 163 23.51 -29.43 -9.75
C LYS A 163 24.84 -30.08 -9.38
N ASN A 164 24.85 -30.95 -8.39
CA ASN A 164 26.07 -31.67 -8.00
C ASN A 164 26.54 -32.64 -9.09
N GLN A 165 25.65 -33.37 -9.75
CA GLN A 165 26.01 -34.23 -10.89
C GLN A 165 26.62 -33.44 -12.05
N PHE A 166 26.13 -32.22 -12.30
CA PHE A 166 26.68 -31.37 -13.35
C PHE A 166 28.09 -30.83 -13.04
N LYS A 167 28.53 -30.76 -11.76
CA LYS A 167 29.90 -30.35 -11.42
C LYS A 167 30.97 -31.26 -12.02
N ASP A 168 30.70 -32.56 -12.04
CA ASP A 168 31.62 -33.54 -12.64
C ASP A 168 31.67 -33.37 -14.17
N LEU A 169 30.53 -33.05 -14.79
CA LEU A 169 30.45 -32.74 -16.22
C LEU A 169 31.16 -31.44 -16.58
N TYR A 170 31.10 -30.41 -15.74
CA TYR A 170 31.87 -29.18 -15.93
C TYR A 170 33.38 -29.43 -15.81
N THR A 171 33.79 -30.28 -14.86
CA THR A 171 35.21 -30.67 -14.70
C THR A 171 35.73 -31.41 -15.93
N LEU A 172 34.91 -32.25 -16.57
CA LEU A 172 35.24 -32.87 -17.85
C LEU A 172 35.24 -31.84 -19.00
N ALA A 173 34.28 -30.93 -19.00
CA ALA A 173 34.13 -29.93 -20.06
C ALA A 173 35.31 -28.95 -20.13
N GLN A 174 35.93 -28.63 -19.00
CA GLN A 174 37.15 -27.80 -18.94
C GLN A 174 38.36 -28.46 -19.61
N LYS A 175 38.34 -29.78 -19.84
CA LYS A 175 39.42 -30.52 -20.51
C LYS A 175 39.24 -30.59 -22.03
N THR A 176 38.20 -29.97 -22.58
CA THR A 176 37.87 -29.98 -24.01
C THR A 176 37.51 -28.57 -24.52
N GLU A 177 36.91 -28.45 -25.70
CA GLU A 177 36.56 -27.17 -26.32
C GLU A 177 35.49 -26.38 -25.54
N SER A 178 35.61 -25.05 -25.54
CA SER A 178 34.64 -24.13 -24.90
C SER A 178 33.21 -24.21 -25.45
N SER A 179 33.03 -24.80 -26.63
CA SER A 179 31.73 -25.14 -27.21
C SER A 179 30.96 -26.17 -26.36
N PHE A 180 31.68 -27.14 -25.78
CA PHE A 180 31.10 -28.22 -24.99
C PHE A 180 30.68 -27.76 -23.58
N GLU A 181 31.44 -26.87 -22.94
CA GLU A 181 31.06 -26.27 -21.65
C GLU A 181 29.72 -25.52 -21.75
N ARG A 182 29.51 -24.76 -22.83
CA ARG A 182 28.23 -24.10 -23.10
C ARG A 182 27.08 -25.09 -23.28
N ALA A 183 27.35 -26.23 -23.92
CA ALA A 183 26.36 -27.30 -24.07
C ALA A 183 25.98 -27.94 -22.73
N VAL A 184 26.96 -28.21 -21.86
CA VAL A 184 26.74 -28.72 -20.48
C VAL A 184 25.89 -27.74 -19.67
N ALA A 185 26.21 -26.45 -19.71
CA ALA A 185 25.43 -25.42 -19.01
C ALA A 185 23.99 -25.29 -19.53
N ALA A 186 23.80 -25.37 -20.85
CA ALA A 186 22.46 -25.37 -21.43
C ALA A 186 21.64 -26.57 -20.95
N GLN A 187 22.26 -27.74 -20.84
CA GLN A 187 21.60 -28.97 -20.40
C GLN A 187 21.27 -28.93 -18.90
N GLU A 188 22.17 -28.41 -18.05
CA GLU A 188 21.89 -28.20 -16.62
C GLU A 188 20.64 -27.33 -16.44
N ARG A 189 20.63 -26.15 -17.09
CA ARG A 189 19.50 -25.21 -17.02
C ARG A 189 18.20 -25.87 -17.50
N LYS A 190 18.25 -26.63 -18.60
CA LYS A 190 17.08 -27.32 -19.14
C LYS A 190 16.50 -28.33 -18.16
N GLN A 191 17.33 -29.12 -17.50
CA GLN A 191 16.87 -30.14 -16.56
C GLN A 191 16.39 -29.54 -15.23
N ILE A 192 17.06 -28.51 -14.70
CA ILE A 192 16.57 -27.76 -13.53
C ILE A 192 15.20 -27.15 -13.81
N LYS A 193 15.03 -26.51 -14.98
CA LYS A 193 13.73 -25.97 -15.42
C LYS A 193 12.68 -27.07 -15.56
N GLY A 194 13.08 -28.28 -15.96
CA GLY A 194 12.22 -29.46 -15.96
C GLY A 194 11.67 -29.79 -14.57
N LEU A 195 12.52 -29.81 -13.55
CA LEU A 195 12.11 -30.03 -12.16
C LEU A 195 11.20 -28.91 -11.63
N GLU A 196 11.51 -27.65 -11.95
CA GLU A 196 10.65 -26.51 -11.59
C GLU A 196 9.25 -26.60 -12.21
N ASN A 197 9.17 -27.04 -13.46
CA ASN A 197 7.88 -27.25 -14.14
C ASN A 197 7.09 -28.39 -13.52
N LEU A 198 7.76 -29.49 -13.13
CA LEU A 198 7.11 -30.60 -12.43
C LEU A 198 6.60 -30.17 -11.05
N GLU A 199 7.38 -29.40 -10.29
CA GLU A 199 6.98 -28.85 -9.00
C GLU A 199 5.74 -27.94 -9.13
N LYS A 200 5.72 -27.04 -10.12
CA LYS A 200 4.53 -26.21 -10.43
C LYS A 200 3.31 -27.05 -10.80
N ARG A 201 3.48 -28.12 -11.58
CA ARG A 201 2.39 -29.05 -11.93
C ARG A 201 1.86 -29.80 -10.71
N LEU A 202 2.76 -30.23 -9.81
CA LEU A 202 2.40 -30.86 -8.55
C LEU A 202 1.61 -29.90 -7.66
N LEU A 203 2.09 -28.67 -7.50
CA LEU A 203 1.37 -27.62 -6.75
C LEU A 203 -0.03 -27.40 -7.31
N LYS A 204 -0.18 -27.29 -8.64
CA LYS A 204 -1.49 -27.14 -9.29
C LYS A 204 -2.41 -28.35 -9.07
N ALA A 205 -1.87 -29.56 -9.06
CA ALA A 205 -2.65 -30.76 -8.77
C ALA A 205 -3.13 -30.79 -7.31
N GLN A 206 -2.27 -30.39 -6.36
CA GLN A 206 -2.63 -30.28 -4.94
C GLN A 206 -3.66 -29.17 -4.70
N LYS A 207 -3.53 -28.01 -5.35
CA LYS A 207 -4.55 -26.95 -5.34
C LYS A 207 -5.94 -27.46 -5.75
N ARG A 208 -6.01 -28.33 -6.78
CA ARG A 208 -7.28 -28.94 -7.22
C ARG A 208 -7.85 -29.91 -6.18
N LYS A 209 -7.01 -30.69 -5.50
CA LYS A 209 -7.43 -31.61 -4.42
C LYS A 209 -8.00 -30.82 -3.23
N LEU A 210 -7.43 -29.64 -2.93
CA LEU A 210 -7.81 -28.80 -1.79
C LEU A 210 -8.79 -27.68 -2.15
N LYS A 211 -9.43 -27.73 -3.32
CA LYS A 211 -10.22 -26.61 -3.89
C LYS A 211 -11.25 -26.04 -2.91
N ASP A 212 -12.03 -26.90 -2.25
CA ASP A 212 -13.11 -26.46 -1.35
C ASP A 212 -12.58 -25.78 -0.08
N PHE A 213 -11.39 -26.17 0.38
CA PHE A 213 -10.73 -25.51 1.49
C PHE A 213 -10.19 -24.15 1.06
N LEU A 214 -9.45 -24.11 -0.06
CA LEU A 214 -8.89 -22.87 -0.60
C LEU A 214 -9.99 -21.85 -0.89
N GLN A 215 -11.10 -22.27 -1.48
CA GLN A 215 -12.24 -21.39 -1.76
C GLN A 215 -12.81 -20.77 -0.47
N ARG A 216 -12.94 -21.54 0.62
CA ARG A 216 -13.40 -21.00 1.92
C ARG A 216 -12.43 -19.96 2.48
N ALA A 217 -11.12 -20.20 2.37
CA ALA A 217 -10.10 -19.24 2.78
C ALA A 217 -10.13 -17.97 1.93
N THR A 218 -10.29 -18.09 0.61
CA THR A 218 -10.42 -16.94 -0.29
C THR A 218 -11.68 -16.12 0.00
N ILE A 219 -12.81 -16.77 0.27
CA ILE A 219 -14.05 -16.07 0.64
C ILE A 219 -13.83 -15.28 1.94
N LEU A 220 -13.25 -15.91 2.98
CA LEU A 220 -12.94 -15.23 4.23
C LEU A 220 -11.97 -14.05 4.04
N GLN A 221 -10.96 -14.22 3.19
CA GLN A 221 -10.05 -13.13 2.84
C GLN A 221 -10.80 -11.98 2.15
N GLN A 222 -11.69 -12.26 1.22
CA GLN A 222 -12.47 -11.24 0.52
C GLN A 222 -13.47 -10.52 1.43
N GLU A 223 -14.02 -11.22 2.43
CA GLU A 223 -14.85 -10.62 3.49
C GLU A 223 -14.04 -9.58 4.29
N LEU A 224 -12.78 -9.90 4.65
CA LEU A 224 -11.92 -9.05 5.49
C LEU A 224 -11.11 -7.99 4.70
N PHE A 225 -10.88 -8.23 3.42
CA PHE A 225 -10.13 -7.36 2.50
C PHE A 225 -10.95 -7.08 1.24
N PRO A 226 -12.07 -6.35 1.38
CA PRO A 226 -12.95 -6.06 0.26
C PRO A 226 -12.19 -5.35 -0.87
N ASN A 227 -12.49 -5.74 -2.12
CA ASN A 227 -11.80 -5.25 -3.32
C ASN A 227 -10.27 -5.40 -3.29
N ALA A 228 -9.74 -6.40 -2.57
CA ALA A 228 -8.31 -6.60 -2.33
C ALA A 228 -7.63 -5.36 -1.70
N SER A 229 -8.39 -4.58 -0.93
CA SER A 229 -7.93 -3.41 -0.18
C SER A 229 -8.12 -3.64 1.33
N LEU A 230 -7.41 -2.85 2.14
CA LEU A 230 -7.61 -2.82 3.58
C LEU A 230 -9.06 -2.44 3.93
N GLN A 231 -9.62 -3.12 4.93
CA GLN A 231 -10.96 -2.85 5.47
C GLN A 231 -11.16 -1.37 5.80
N GLU A 232 -10.21 -0.74 6.50
CA GLU A 232 -10.27 0.68 6.91
C GLU A 232 -10.34 1.69 5.75
N ARG A 233 -10.14 1.25 4.50
CA ARG A 233 -10.25 2.09 3.29
C ARG A 233 -11.55 1.88 2.52
N GLN A 234 -12.34 0.89 2.89
CA GLN A 234 -13.52 0.44 2.14
C GLN A 234 -14.77 0.48 3.00
N GLU A 235 -14.67 0.01 4.25
CA GLU A 235 -15.78 0.01 5.18
C GLU A 235 -15.94 1.36 5.88
N ASN A 236 -17.19 1.72 6.13
CA ASN A 236 -17.53 2.89 6.93
C ASN A 236 -17.76 2.45 8.38
N PHE A 237 -17.28 3.22 9.36
CA PHE A 237 -17.44 2.91 10.79
C PHE A 237 -18.90 2.62 11.22
N SER A 238 -19.90 3.16 10.51
CA SER A 238 -21.31 2.94 10.80
C SER A 238 -21.73 1.48 10.71
N SER A 239 -21.10 0.67 9.84
CA SER A 239 -21.39 -0.78 9.75
C SER A 239 -21.12 -1.47 11.09
N LEU A 240 -19.98 -1.16 11.70
CA LEU A 240 -19.57 -1.67 13.01
C LEU A 240 -20.37 -1.02 14.14
N TYR A 241 -20.65 0.28 14.03
CA TYR A 241 -21.38 1.00 15.08
C TYR A 241 -22.83 0.50 15.26
N VAL A 242 -23.48 0.02 14.19
CA VAL A 242 -24.82 -0.58 14.30
C VAL A 242 -24.82 -1.84 15.16
N GLU A 243 -23.77 -2.66 15.08
CA GLU A 243 -23.66 -3.91 15.84
C GLU A 243 -23.14 -3.68 17.27
N TYR A 244 -22.14 -2.79 17.43
CA TYR A 244 -21.41 -2.62 18.70
C TYR A 244 -21.71 -1.33 19.46
N GLY A 245 -22.46 -0.39 18.87
CA GLY A 245 -22.85 0.88 19.48
C GLY A 245 -21.67 1.71 19.99
N SER A 246 -21.90 2.47 21.06
CA SER A 246 -20.90 3.34 21.69
C SER A 246 -19.70 2.57 22.26
N ASN A 247 -19.85 1.28 22.53
CA ASN A 247 -18.77 0.44 23.04
C ASN A 247 -17.64 0.28 22.01
N LEU A 248 -17.94 0.38 20.71
CA LEU A 248 -16.93 0.36 19.65
C LEU A 248 -15.81 1.37 19.90
N ILE A 249 -16.17 2.62 20.21
CA ILE A 249 -15.19 3.70 20.42
C ILE A 249 -14.33 3.42 21.65
N LYS A 250 -14.90 2.84 22.70
CA LYS A 250 -14.16 2.42 23.90
C LYS A 250 -13.14 1.34 23.56
N ILE A 251 -13.56 0.28 22.86
CA ILE A 251 -12.68 -0.82 22.43
C ILE A 251 -11.54 -0.30 21.57
N LEU A 252 -11.83 0.57 20.58
CA LEU A 252 -10.79 1.14 19.72
C LEU A 252 -9.76 1.95 20.52
N LYS A 253 -10.21 2.78 21.48
CA LYS A 253 -9.29 3.55 22.34
C LYS A 253 -8.44 2.68 23.25
N GLU A 254 -8.96 1.55 23.71
CA GLU A 254 -8.24 0.62 24.58
C GLU A 254 -7.23 -0.24 23.81
N ASN A 255 -7.44 -0.46 22.51
CA ASN A 255 -6.62 -1.37 21.69
C ASN A 255 -5.67 -0.65 20.72
N LEU A 256 -5.87 0.65 20.45
CA LEU A 256 -4.99 1.42 19.58
C LEU A 256 -4.07 2.31 20.41
N ASP A 257 -2.78 1.96 20.43
CA ASP A 257 -1.72 2.82 20.94
C ASP A 257 -1.25 3.76 19.81
N PRO A 258 -1.43 5.09 19.93
CA PRO A 258 -1.02 6.06 18.92
C PRO A 258 0.46 5.97 18.49
N LEU A 259 1.34 5.43 19.34
CA LEU A 259 2.77 5.32 19.07
C LEU A 259 3.20 3.91 18.62
N ASP A 260 2.29 2.93 18.65
CA ASP A 260 2.53 1.62 18.05
C ASP A 260 2.25 1.64 16.55
N LEU A 261 3.32 1.68 15.76
CA LEU A 261 3.25 1.77 14.30
C LEU A 261 2.95 0.41 13.62
N ARG A 262 2.68 -0.64 14.40
CA ARG A 262 2.29 -1.94 13.85
C ARG A 262 0.83 -1.90 13.41
N PHE A 263 0.52 -2.71 12.40
CA PHE A 263 -0.85 -2.93 11.99
C PHE A 263 -1.60 -3.70 13.09
N SER A 264 -2.68 -3.11 13.60
CA SER A 264 -3.46 -3.67 14.70
C SER A 264 -4.55 -4.61 14.19
N VAL A 265 -4.79 -5.69 14.93
CA VAL A 265 -5.88 -6.62 14.65
C VAL A 265 -6.74 -6.68 15.90
N ILE A 266 -7.97 -6.18 15.80
CA ILE A 266 -8.89 -6.04 16.93
C ILE A 266 -10.02 -7.03 16.73
N ILE A 267 -10.18 -7.96 17.68
CA ILE A 267 -11.27 -8.93 17.67
C ILE A 267 -12.37 -8.38 18.58
N LEU A 268 -13.56 -8.18 18.02
CA LEU A 268 -14.72 -7.72 18.75
C LEU A 268 -15.50 -8.93 19.28
N ASP A 269 -15.59 -9.02 20.60
CA ASP A 269 -16.50 -9.94 21.27
C ASP A 269 -17.94 -9.41 21.18
N SER A 270 -18.85 -10.32 20.87
CA SER A 270 -20.30 -10.10 20.77
C SER A 270 -20.94 -10.00 22.16
#